data_AF-A0A6G0HRT0-F1
#
_entry.id   AF-A0A6G0HRT0-F1
#
_cell.length_a   1.000
_cell.length_b   1.000
_cell.length_c   1.000
_cell.angle_alpha   90.00
_cell.angle_beta   90.00
_cell.angle_gamma   90.00
#
_symmetry.space_group_name_H-M   'P 1'
#
loop_
_entity.id
_entity.type
_entity.pdbx_description
1 polymer ?
#
loop_
_entity_poly.entity_id
_entity_poly.type
_entity_poly.pdbx_seq_one_letter_code
_entity_poly.pdbx_strand_id
1 'polypeptide(L)'
;MQFQRILSIFYILVSMALMVVIFYQYKVTIMLNKRVEDLQSESRALENSYINEELLKGTLEKLVVKGTKVVGDLEGALTSLSETMAKKKTETDTCQAEKKTKGEELTSKEKEQTDTEATIKTESDAWTQEINILKAQLTEFRPICNHVKKNPLVLKLCGNHPS
;
A
#
# COMPACT_ATOMS: atom_id res chain seq x y z
N MET A 1 -91.61 76.64 -13.54
CA MET A 1 -90.34 76.70 -12.77
C MET A 1 -90.09 75.50 -11.83
N GLN A 2 -91.11 74.82 -11.27
CA GLN A 2 -90.87 73.72 -10.32
C GLN A 2 -90.34 72.41 -10.95
N PHE A 3 -90.83 72.01 -12.12
CA PHE A 3 -90.34 70.81 -12.83
C PHE A 3 -88.84 70.89 -13.19
N GLN A 4 -88.36 72.07 -13.58
CA GLN A 4 -86.96 72.29 -13.91
C GLN A 4 -86.04 72.18 -12.68
N ARG A 5 -86.54 72.57 -11.49
CA ARG A 5 -85.82 72.37 -10.22
C ARG A 5 -85.73 70.90 -9.84
N ILE A 6 -86.83 70.15 -10.01
CA ILE A 6 -86.86 68.71 -9.70
C ILE A 6 -85.88 67.93 -10.60
N LEU A 7 -85.90 68.19 -11.92
CA LEU A 7 -84.98 67.52 -12.86
C LEU A 7 -83.51 67.78 -12.56
N SER A 8 -83.17 69.00 -12.14
CA SER A 8 -81.79 69.36 -11.79
C SER A 8 -81.30 68.64 -10.53
N ILE A 9 -82.16 68.45 -9.52
CA ILE A 9 -81.85 67.66 -8.32
C ILE A 9 -81.63 66.18 -8.66
N PHE A 10 -82.49 65.60 -9.51
CA PHE A 10 -82.32 64.22 -9.96
C PHE A 10 -80.99 64.00 -10.71
N TYR A 11 -80.59 64.94 -11.56
CA TYR A 11 -79.32 64.86 -12.27
C TYR A 11 -78.11 64.85 -11.30
N ILE A 12 -78.14 65.70 -10.26
CA ILE A 12 -77.08 65.74 -9.24
C ILE A 12 -77.02 64.43 -8.45
N LEU A 13 -78.17 63.85 -8.10
CA LEU A 13 -78.23 62.56 -7.39
C LEU A 13 -77.68 61.40 -8.22
N VAL A 14 -78.03 61.35 -9.51
CA VAL A 14 -77.50 60.31 -10.42
C VAL A 14 -75.99 60.50 -10.62
N SER A 15 -75.51 61.74 -10.77
CA SER A 15 -74.08 62.04 -10.90
C SER A 15 -73.28 61.62 -9.66
N MET A 16 -73.79 61.92 -8.45
CA MET A 16 -73.18 61.47 -7.19
C MET A 16 -73.18 59.95 -7.06
N ALA A 17 -74.28 59.27 -7.42
CA ALA A 17 -74.35 57.81 -7.38
C ALA A 17 -73.29 57.16 -8.29
N LEU A 18 -73.09 57.70 -9.51
CA LEU A 18 -72.06 57.23 -10.43
C LEU A 18 -70.65 57.45 -9.89
N MET A 19 -70.36 58.60 -9.27
CA MET A 19 -69.05 58.87 -8.67
C MET A 19 -68.71 57.89 -7.54
N VAL A 20 -69.69 57.54 -6.69
CA VAL A 20 -69.50 56.54 -5.62
C VAL A 20 -69.18 55.17 -6.20
N VAL A 21 -69.87 54.75 -7.26
CA VAL A 21 -69.61 53.48 -7.93
C VAL A 21 -68.22 53.45 -8.56
N ILE A 22 -67.80 54.52 -9.25
CA ILE A 22 -66.47 54.63 -9.85
C ILE A 22 -65.38 54.57 -8.77
N PHE A 23 -65.56 55.28 -7.66
CA PHE A 23 -64.59 55.28 -6.56
C PHE A 23 -64.47 53.91 -5.88
N TYR A 24 -65.61 53.22 -5.70
CA TYR A 24 -65.63 51.86 -5.18
C TYR A 24 -64.87 50.90 -6.11
N GLN A 25 -65.17 50.93 -7.41
CA GLN A 25 -64.49 50.10 -8.40
C GLN A 25 -62.99 50.38 -8.43
N TYR A 26 -62.60 51.65 -8.37
CA TYR A 26 -61.19 52.05 -8.33
C TYR A 26 -60.45 51.47 -7.10
N LYS A 27 -61.06 51.55 -5.91
CA LYS A 27 -60.49 50.94 -4.70
C LYS A 27 -60.37 49.43 -4.81
N VAL A 28 -61.37 48.76 -5.37
CA VAL A 28 -61.36 47.31 -5.60
C VAL A 28 -60.23 46.93 -6.56
N THR A 29 -60.06 47.65 -7.66
CA THR A 29 -58.97 47.42 -8.62
C THR A 29 -57.60 47.58 -7.98
N ILE A 30 -57.38 48.61 -7.15
CA ILE A 30 -56.10 48.78 -6.43
C ILE A 30 -55.83 47.59 -5.50
N MET A 31 -56.83 47.18 -4.70
CA MET A 31 -56.66 46.05 -3.79
C MET A 31 -56.41 44.74 -4.53
N LEU A 32 -57.08 44.52 -5.66
CA LEU A 32 -56.87 43.35 -6.51
C LEU A 32 -55.46 43.36 -7.11
N ASN A 33 -55.02 44.47 -7.69
CA ASN A 33 -53.68 44.59 -8.25
C ASN A 33 -52.60 44.31 -7.20
N LYS A 34 -52.76 44.85 -5.99
CA LYS A 34 -51.83 44.58 -4.89
C LYS A 34 -51.78 43.09 -4.53
N ARG A 35 -52.92 42.40 -4.42
CA ARG A 35 -52.94 40.95 -4.17
C ARG A 35 -52.30 40.16 -5.30
N VAL A 36 -52.49 40.58 -6.55
CA VAL A 36 -51.87 39.93 -7.72
C VAL A 36 -50.36 40.10 -7.66
N GLU A 37 -49.86 41.29 -7.34
CA GLU A 37 -48.42 41.54 -7.15
C GLU A 37 -47.85 40.70 -6.01
N ASP A 38 -48.53 40.64 -4.86
CA ASP A 38 -48.12 39.83 -3.71
C ASP A 38 -48.05 38.34 -4.10
N LEU A 39 -49.11 37.78 -4.71
CA LEU A 39 -49.15 36.39 -5.19
C LEU A 39 -48.07 36.10 -6.24
N GLN A 40 -47.80 37.05 -7.14
CA GLN A 40 -46.76 36.89 -8.16
C GLN A 40 -45.35 36.95 -7.54
N SER A 41 -45.16 37.71 -6.47
CA SER A 41 -43.90 37.74 -5.72
C SER A 41 -43.67 36.43 -4.95
N GLU A 42 -44.72 35.90 -4.31
CA GLU A 42 -44.68 34.64 -3.58
C GLU A 42 -44.43 33.46 -4.52
N SER A 43 -45.12 33.43 -5.67
CA SER A 43 -44.90 32.43 -6.71
C SER A 43 -43.44 32.42 -7.21
N ARG A 44 -42.86 33.59 -7.49
CA ARG A 44 -41.44 33.71 -7.89
C ARG A 44 -40.48 33.28 -6.78
N ALA A 45 -40.79 33.58 -5.53
CA ALA A 45 -39.99 33.13 -4.39
C ALA A 45 -40.03 31.60 -4.26
N LEU A 46 -41.21 31.00 -4.42
CA LEU A 46 -41.40 29.55 -4.40
C LEU A 46 -40.65 28.88 -5.56
N GLU A 47 -40.77 29.39 -6.78
CA GLU A 47 -40.08 28.89 -7.96
C GLU A 47 -38.55 28.94 -7.78
N ASN A 48 -38.02 30.06 -7.32
CA ASN A 48 -36.59 30.18 -7.00
C ASN A 48 -36.15 29.20 -5.91
N SER A 49 -36.97 28.98 -4.88
CA SER A 49 -36.65 28.03 -3.82
C SER A 49 -36.60 26.59 -4.36
N TYR A 50 -37.55 26.22 -5.22
CA TYR A 50 -37.63 24.91 -5.86
C TYR A 50 -36.44 24.66 -6.80
N ILE A 51 -36.10 25.64 -7.64
CA ILE A 51 -34.94 25.55 -8.54
C ILE A 51 -33.64 25.38 -7.74
N ASN A 52 -33.48 26.13 -6.64
CA ASN A 52 -32.32 26.00 -5.77
C ASN A 52 -32.26 24.63 -5.10
N GLU A 53 -33.39 24.09 -4.65
CA GLU A 53 -33.46 22.75 -4.05
C GLU A 53 -33.09 21.66 -5.07
N GLU A 54 -33.61 21.74 -6.30
CA GLU A 54 -33.29 20.79 -7.36
C GLU A 54 -31.80 20.85 -7.74
N LEU A 55 -31.23 22.06 -7.83
CA LEU A 55 -29.82 22.27 -8.11
C LEU A 55 -28.93 21.73 -6.98
N LEU A 56 -29.31 21.99 -5.73
CA LEU A 56 -28.63 21.44 -4.56
C LEU A 56 -28.69 19.92 -4.55
N LYS A 57 -29.86 19.33 -4.81
CA LYS A 57 -30.04 17.87 -4.87
C LYS A 57 -29.17 17.26 -5.96
N GLY A 58 -29.17 17.81 -7.18
CA GLY A 58 -28.33 17.32 -8.27
C GLY A 58 -26.83 17.47 -7.99
N THR A 59 -26.43 18.52 -7.27
CA THR A 59 -25.03 18.70 -6.84
C THR A 59 -24.66 17.68 -5.77
N LEU A 60 -25.55 17.43 -4.81
CA LEU A 60 -25.37 16.45 -3.74
C LEU A 60 -25.29 15.04 -4.29
N GLU A 61 -26.17 14.64 -5.21
CA GLU A 61 -26.11 13.33 -5.88
C GLU A 61 -24.79 13.13 -6.61
N LYS A 62 -24.31 14.14 -7.36
CA LYS A 62 -22.98 14.09 -8.00
C LYS A 62 -21.86 13.94 -6.98
N LEU A 63 -21.95 14.65 -5.85
CA LEU A 63 -20.95 14.58 -4.79
C LEU A 63 -20.93 13.19 -4.14
N VAL A 64 -22.11 12.62 -3.87
CA VAL A 64 -22.28 11.27 -3.33
C VAL A 64 -21.70 10.24 -4.30
N VAL A 65 -22.04 10.29 -5.58
CA VAL A 65 -21.51 9.35 -6.59
C VAL A 65 -19.98 9.42 -6.68
N LYS A 66 -19.41 10.64 -6.67
CA LYS A 66 -17.95 10.82 -6.64
C LYS A 66 -17.34 10.25 -5.36
N GLY A 67 -17.94 10.53 -4.21
CA GLY A 67 -17.51 10.01 -2.91
C GLY A 67 -17.50 8.48 -2.89
N THR A 68 -18.60 7.84 -3.31
CA THR A 68 -18.71 6.38 -3.37
C THR A 68 -17.67 5.78 -4.31
N LYS A 69 -17.40 6.41 -5.46
CA LYS A 69 -16.34 5.94 -6.37
C LYS A 69 -14.96 6.01 -5.72
N VAL A 70 -14.63 7.13 -5.08
CA VAL A 70 -13.34 7.30 -4.40
C VAL A 70 -13.16 6.29 -3.27
N VAL A 71 -14.23 6.04 -2.49
CA VAL A 71 -14.22 5.01 -1.43
C VAL A 71 -13.96 3.63 -2.03
N GLY A 72 -14.67 3.25 -3.11
CA GLY A 72 -14.45 1.97 -3.78
C GLY A 72 -13.03 1.81 -4.34
N ASP A 73 -12.49 2.85 -4.98
CA ASP A 73 -11.12 2.86 -5.50
C ASP A 73 -10.08 2.71 -4.38
N LEU A 74 -10.29 3.40 -3.24
CA LEU A 74 -9.44 3.29 -2.05
C LEU A 74 -9.51 1.91 -1.39
N GLU A 75 -10.70 1.30 -1.33
CA GLU A 75 -10.90 -0.03 -0.75
C GLU A 75 -10.23 -1.12 -1.62
N GLY A 76 -10.32 -1.00 -2.94
CA GLY A 76 -9.57 -1.84 -3.89
C GLY A 76 -8.05 -1.67 -3.78
N ALA A 77 -7.58 -0.43 -3.62
CA ALA A 77 -6.15 -0.18 -3.39
C ALA A 77 -5.68 -0.73 -2.04
N LEU A 78 -6.49 -0.63 -0.98
CA LEU A 78 -6.15 -1.11 0.36
C LEU A 78 -6.06 -2.65 0.40
N THR A 79 -7.01 -3.33 -0.23
CA THR A 79 -7.03 -4.81 -0.32
C THR A 79 -5.81 -5.33 -1.05
N SER A 80 -5.50 -4.79 -2.24
CA SER A 80 -4.31 -5.18 -3.00
C SER A 80 -2.99 -4.86 -2.27
N LEU A 81 -2.92 -3.72 -1.57
CA LEU A 81 -1.76 -3.34 -0.78
C LEU A 81 -1.58 -4.28 0.43
N SER A 82 -2.67 -4.67 1.09
CA SER A 82 -2.67 -5.61 2.22
C SER A 82 -2.16 -6.99 1.79
N GLU A 83 -2.63 -7.51 0.65
CA GLU A 83 -2.14 -8.78 0.08
C GLU A 83 -0.64 -8.70 -0.25
N THR A 84 -0.22 -7.60 -0.87
CA THR A 84 1.20 -7.38 -1.22
C THR A 84 2.08 -7.29 0.03
N MET A 85 1.61 -6.61 1.08
CA MET A 85 2.32 -6.53 2.36
C MET A 85 2.42 -7.90 3.06
N ALA A 86 1.33 -8.68 3.07
CA ALA A 86 1.35 -10.02 3.63
C ALA A 86 2.37 -10.91 2.91
N LYS A 87 2.38 -10.89 1.57
CA LYS A 87 3.34 -11.63 0.76
C LYS A 87 4.79 -11.19 1.03
N LYS A 88 5.07 -9.88 1.02
CA LYS A 88 6.40 -9.36 1.34
C LYS A 88 6.86 -9.72 2.75
N LYS A 89 5.95 -9.76 3.72
CA LYS A 89 6.27 -10.20 5.08
C LYS A 89 6.69 -11.66 5.09
N THR A 90 5.94 -12.54 4.44
CA THR A 90 6.31 -13.96 4.34
C THR A 90 7.65 -14.17 3.62
N GLU A 91 7.92 -13.41 2.56
CA GLU A 91 9.20 -13.47 1.85
C GLU A 91 10.36 -12.99 2.73
N THR A 92 10.14 -11.92 3.51
CA THR A 92 11.14 -11.38 4.44
C THR A 92 11.44 -12.37 5.57
N ASP A 93 10.41 -12.94 6.17
CA ASP A 93 10.54 -13.93 7.25
C ASP A 93 11.29 -15.17 6.75
N THR A 94 10.98 -15.65 5.54
CA THR A 94 11.66 -16.78 4.90
C THR A 94 13.12 -16.46 4.61
N CYS A 95 13.42 -15.29 4.05
CA CYS A 95 14.78 -14.86 3.77
C CYS A 95 15.61 -14.73 5.06
N GLN A 96 15.01 -14.21 6.13
CA GLN A 96 15.68 -14.10 7.42
C GLN A 96 15.96 -15.47 8.04
N ALA A 97 15.03 -16.42 7.92
CA ALA A 97 15.23 -17.79 8.36
C ALA A 97 16.37 -18.46 7.57
N GLU A 98 16.36 -18.36 6.23
CA GLU A 98 17.43 -18.90 5.38
C GLU A 98 18.79 -18.28 5.70
N LYS A 99 18.85 -16.96 5.94
CA LYS A 99 20.08 -16.28 6.33
C LYS A 99 20.64 -16.85 7.63
N LYS A 100 19.77 -17.15 8.61
CA LYS A 100 20.18 -17.74 9.88
C LYS A 100 20.73 -19.15 9.68
N THR A 101 19.99 -20.01 8.96
CA THR A 101 20.42 -21.39 8.68
C THR A 101 21.74 -21.42 7.92
N LYS A 102 21.88 -20.61 6.86
CA LYS A 102 23.14 -20.53 6.11
C LYS A 102 24.29 -19.97 6.95
N GLY A 103 24.01 -19.04 7.86
CA GLY A 103 25.00 -18.55 8.82
C GLY A 103 25.49 -19.65 9.75
N GLU A 104 24.58 -20.44 10.31
CA GLU A 104 24.91 -21.60 11.16
C GLU A 104 25.70 -22.66 10.40
N GLU A 105 25.28 -23.01 9.18
CA GLU A 105 26.00 -23.95 8.29
C GLU A 105 27.42 -23.45 7.97
N LEU A 106 27.57 -22.16 7.68
CA LEU A 106 28.87 -21.57 7.37
C LEU A 106 29.82 -21.65 8.57
N THR A 107 29.34 -21.28 9.77
CA THR A 107 30.14 -21.40 11.00
C THR A 107 30.49 -22.85 11.33
N SER A 108 29.59 -23.79 11.06
CA SER A 108 29.86 -25.23 11.24
C SER A 108 30.96 -25.71 10.28
N LYS A 109 30.88 -25.32 9.00
CA LYS A 109 31.88 -25.68 7.99
C LYS A 109 33.24 -25.04 8.25
N GLU A 110 33.29 -23.79 8.68
CA GLU A 110 34.53 -23.12 9.07
C GLU A 110 35.20 -23.85 10.24
N LYS A 111 34.41 -24.30 11.22
CA LYS A 111 34.92 -25.11 12.32
C LYS A 111 35.46 -26.45 11.84
N GLU A 112 34.69 -27.18 11.03
CA GLU A 112 35.11 -28.47 10.46
C GLU A 112 36.39 -28.33 9.61
N GLN A 113 36.51 -27.27 8.82
CA GLN A 113 37.72 -26.96 8.06
C GLN A 113 38.91 -26.72 8.99
N THR A 114 38.73 -25.93 10.05
CA THR A 114 39.80 -25.62 11.01
C THR A 114 40.26 -26.88 11.75
N ASP A 115 39.33 -27.71 12.19
CA ASP A 115 39.61 -28.98 12.86
C ASP A 115 40.32 -29.97 11.92
N THR A 116 39.92 -30.01 10.64
CA THR A 116 40.55 -30.83 9.60
C THR A 116 41.97 -30.36 9.31
N GLU A 117 42.19 -29.05 9.18
CA GLU A 117 43.51 -28.46 8.94
C GLU A 117 44.46 -28.74 10.12
N ALA A 118 43.97 -28.61 11.36
CA ALA A 118 44.73 -28.99 12.55
C ALA A 118 45.10 -30.49 12.55
N THR A 119 44.17 -31.36 12.16
CA THR A 119 44.40 -32.81 12.08
C THR A 119 45.45 -33.15 11.02
N ILE A 120 45.31 -32.61 9.81
CA ILE A 120 46.26 -32.81 8.70
C ILE A 120 47.66 -32.35 9.11
N LYS A 121 47.77 -31.19 9.77
CA LYS A 121 49.07 -30.69 10.23
C LYS A 121 49.70 -31.65 11.25
N THR A 122 48.91 -32.13 12.21
CA THR A 122 49.38 -33.07 13.24
C THR A 122 49.84 -34.40 12.62
N GLU A 123 49.06 -34.95 11.69
CA GLU A 123 49.44 -36.16 10.95
C GLU A 123 50.68 -35.94 10.10
N SER A 124 50.77 -34.82 9.37
CA SER A 124 51.94 -34.49 8.55
C SER A 124 53.21 -34.38 9.38
N ASP A 125 53.13 -33.78 10.56
CA ASP A 125 54.27 -33.67 11.49
C ASP A 125 54.69 -35.06 11.99
N ALA A 126 53.72 -35.94 12.32
CA ALA A 126 53.98 -37.32 12.72
C ALA A 126 54.62 -38.14 11.58
N TRP A 127 54.08 -38.10 10.35
CA TRP A 127 54.67 -38.75 9.17
C TRP A 127 56.08 -38.24 8.89
N THR A 128 56.32 -36.94 9.03
CA THR A 128 57.66 -36.35 8.84
C THR A 128 58.64 -36.86 9.88
N GLN A 129 58.19 -36.99 11.14
CA GLN A 129 59.01 -37.55 12.21
C GLN A 129 59.32 -39.03 11.96
N GLU A 130 58.33 -39.83 11.55
CA GLU A 130 58.54 -41.24 11.18
C GLU A 130 59.54 -41.38 10.03
N ILE A 131 59.37 -40.60 8.96
CA ILE A 131 60.31 -40.59 7.83
C ILE A 131 61.73 -40.28 8.31
N ASN A 132 61.90 -39.29 9.20
CA ASN A 132 63.20 -38.94 9.75
C ASN A 132 63.81 -40.08 10.60
N ILE A 133 63.00 -40.75 11.43
CA ILE A 133 63.43 -41.92 12.21
C ILE A 133 63.83 -43.07 11.29
N LEU A 134 63.01 -43.40 10.29
CA LEU A 134 63.30 -44.42 9.29
C LEU A 134 64.59 -44.10 8.52
N LYS A 135 64.80 -42.82 8.15
CA LYS A 135 66.04 -42.37 7.51
C LYS A 135 67.25 -42.60 8.41
N ALA A 136 67.14 -42.27 9.70
CA ALA A 136 68.19 -42.46 10.70
C ALA A 136 68.52 -43.94 10.89
N GLN A 137 67.51 -44.81 11.04
CA GLN A 137 67.69 -46.26 11.11
C GLN A 137 68.36 -46.80 9.84
N LEU A 138 67.93 -46.36 8.65
CA LEU A 138 68.53 -46.79 7.39
C LEU A 138 70.01 -46.37 7.28
N THR A 139 70.36 -45.17 7.75
CA THR A 139 71.76 -44.72 7.82
C THR A 139 72.61 -45.51 8.81
N GLU A 140 72.01 -46.00 9.90
CA GLU A 140 72.67 -46.86 10.89
C GLU A 140 72.84 -48.31 10.38
N PHE A 141 71.88 -48.84 9.63
CA PHE A 141 71.98 -50.16 8.99
C PHE A 141 72.96 -50.19 7.81
N ARG A 142 73.14 -49.08 7.10
CA ARG A 142 74.08 -48.96 5.95
C ARG A 142 75.53 -49.39 6.27
N PRO A 143 76.17 -48.94 7.36
CA PRO A 143 77.51 -49.39 7.74
C PRO A 143 77.56 -50.88 8.13
N ILE A 144 76.49 -51.43 8.72
CA ILE A 144 76.38 -52.86 9.02
C ILE A 144 76.37 -53.68 7.72
N CYS A 145 75.55 -53.30 6.72
CA CYS A 145 75.55 -53.96 5.41
C CYS A 145 76.89 -53.82 4.66
N ASN A 146 77.65 -52.75 4.89
CA ASN A 146 79.00 -52.61 4.34
C ASN A 146 80.03 -53.56 4.99
N HIS A 147 79.85 -53.93 6.26
CA HIS A 147 80.73 -54.88 6.97
C HIS A 147 80.40 -56.35 6.69
N VAL A 148 79.14 -56.70 6.39
CA VAL A 148 78.68 -58.10 6.26
C VAL A 148 78.72 -58.64 4.81
N LYS A 149 79.43 -57.95 3.89
CA LYS A 149 79.59 -58.28 2.45
C LYS A 149 80.04 -59.72 2.09
N LYS A 150 80.29 -60.61 3.06
CA LYS A 150 80.79 -61.97 2.85
C LYS A 150 79.77 -63.09 3.09
N ASN A 151 78.54 -62.81 3.54
CA ASN A 151 77.57 -63.86 3.88
C ASN A 151 76.31 -63.81 2.98
N PRO A 152 76.04 -64.83 2.14
CA PRO A 152 75.01 -64.78 1.08
C PRO A 152 73.56 -64.66 1.58
N LEU A 153 73.26 -65.08 2.81
CA LEU A 153 71.92 -64.96 3.41
C LEU A 153 71.58 -63.51 3.79
N VAL A 154 72.58 -62.68 4.11
CA VAL A 154 72.39 -61.30 4.58
C VAL A 154 72.29 -60.30 3.42
N LEU A 155 72.83 -60.66 2.24
CA LEU A 155 72.67 -59.88 1.00
C LEU A 155 71.21 -59.68 0.61
N LYS A 156 70.36 -60.69 0.82
CA LYS A 156 68.92 -60.63 0.55
C LYS A 156 68.17 -59.68 1.49
N LEU A 157 68.65 -59.51 2.73
CA LEU A 157 68.07 -58.63 3.74
C LEU A 157 68.51 -57.17 3.58
N CYS A 158 69.71 -56.93 3.04
CA CYS A 158 70.25 -55.59 2.75
C CYS A 158 69.70 -54.95 1.46
N GLY A 159 68.67 -55.53 0.82
CA GLY A 159 68.01 -54.94 -0.35
C GLY A 159 68.83 -54.92 -1.65
N ASN A 160 70.03 -55.50 -1.66
CA ASN A 160 70.82 -55.65 -2.88
C ASN A 160 70.27 -56.82 -3.71
N HIS A 161 69.20 -56.57 -4.47
CA HIS A 161 68.81 -57.47 -5.56
C HIS A 161 69.78 -57.24 -6.73
N PRO A 162 70.47 -58.27 -7.25
CA PRO A 162 71.27 -58.12 -8.45
C PRO A 162 70.32 -57.85 -9.63
N SER A 163 70.45 -56.68 -10.24
CA SER A 163 70.19 -56.46 -11.66
C SER A 163 71.32 -57.08 -12.48
#